data_AF-A0A3N7FLI1-F1
#
_entry.id   AF-A0A3N7FLI1-F1
#
_cell.length_a   1.000
_cell.length_b   1.000
_cell.length_c   1.000
_cell.angle_alpha   90.00
_cell.angle_beta   90.00
_cell.angle_gamma   90.00
#
_symmetry.space_group_name_H-M   'P 1'
#
loop_
_entity.id
_entity.type
_entity.pdbx_description
1 polymer ?
#
loop_
_entity_poly.entity_id
_entity_poly.type
_entity_poly.pdbx_seq_one_letter_code
_entity_poly.pdbx_strand_id
1 'polypeptide(L)'
;MLVMGGRLVCFYPVLREDDVENHFPEHPCLKLIVSSEQIPSSRFSRVLLTIVKTVSYTDKIAEAAKIKHQEFKENYVKWTLRPQKSEPGHCALMTAFCLLMIFILLEKE
;
A
#
# COMPACT_ATOMS: atom_id res chain seq x y z
N MET A 1 15.28 -8.80 2.59
CA MET A 1 14.31 -9.57 3.39
C MET A 1 14.11 -8.86 4.73
N LEU A 2 12.88 -8.48 5.08
CA LEU A 2 12.62 -7.79 6.35
C LEU A 2 12.56 -8.82 7.49
N VAL A 3 13.46 -8.70 8.46
CA VAL A 3 13.49 -9.57 9.66
C VAL A 3 12.31 -9.26 10.59
N MET A 4 11.97 -10.18 11.49
CA MET A 4 10.95 -9.94 12.53
C MET A 4 11.36 -8.75 13.40
N GLY A 5 10.43 -7.81 13.62
CA GLY A 5 10.71 -6.54 14.29
C GLY A 5 11.47 -5.51 13.43
N GLY A 6 11.89 -5.89 12.22
CA GLY A 6 12.46 -4.97 11.24
C GLY A 6 11.44 -3.92 10.80
N ARG A 7 11.93 -2.72 10.48
CA ARG A 7 11.10 -1.58 10.07
C ARG A 7 11.27 -1.27 8.60
N LEU A 8 10.14 -1.11 7.91
CA LEU A 8 10.05 -0.54 6.58
C LEU A 8 9.71 0.95 6.72
N VAL A 9 10.53 1.79 6.12
CA VAL A 9 10.29 3.23 6.06
C VAL A 9 10.12 3.61 4.59
N CYS A 10 8.97 4.19 4.22
CA CYS A 10 8.68 4.58 2.85
C CYS A 10 7.88 5.89 2.76
N PHE A 11 7.98 6.57 1.62
CA PHE A 11 7.13 7.73 1.31
C PHE A 11 5.88 7.28 0.56
N TYR A 12 4.72 7.69 1.05
CA TYR A 12 3.42 7.47 0.45
C TYR A 12 2.88 8.79 -0.12
N PRO A 13 2.66 8.91 -1.44
CA PRO A 13 2.12 10.14 -2.03
C PRO A 13 0.64 10.31 -1.66
N VAL A 14 0.24 11.54 -1.32
CA VAL A 14 -1.15 11.90 -0.97
C VAL A 14 -1.57 13.12 -1.79
N LEU A 15 -2.79 13.06 -2.34
CA LEU A 15 -3.45 14.19 -2.98
C LEU A 15 -4.25 14.94 -1.92
N ARG A 16 -4.02 16.25 -1.78
CA ARG A 16 -4.62 17.06 -0.73
C ARG A 16 -6.10 17.38 -0.93
N GLU A 17 -6.59 17.32 -2.17
CA GLU A 17 -7.99 17.63 -2.49
C GLU A 17 -8.93 16.49 -2.06
N ASP A 18 -8.37 15.30 -1.81
CA ASP A 18 -9.07 14.18 -1.19
C ASP A 18 -8.95 14.33 0.33
N ASP A 19 -9.93 14.98 0.95
CA ASP A 19 -10.14 15.08 2.42
C ASP A 19 -10.57 13.73 3.02
N VAL A 20 -10.05 12.65 2.44
CA VAL A 20 -10.38 11.27 2.75
C VAL A 20 -9.37 10.83 3.78
N GLU A 21 -9.86 10.57 4.99
CA GLU A 21 -9.21 9.80 6.05
C GLU A 21 -8.13 8.90 5.47
N ASN A 22 -6.85 9.21 5.73
CA ASN A 22 -5.71 8.60 5.03
C ASN A 22 -5.67 7.07 5.27
N HIS A 23 -6.35 6.30 4.42
CA HIS A 23 -6.36 4.85 4.47
C HIS A 23 -5.04 4.33 3.89
N PHE A 24 -4.03 4.23 4.75
CA PHE A 24 -2.74 3.64 4.38
C PHE A 24 -2.90 2.15 4.06
N PRO A 25 -2.04 1.61 3.19
CA PRO A 25 -2.07 0.17 2.87
C PRO A 25 -1.84 -0.67 4.12
N GLU A 26 -2.81 -1.53 4.43
CA GLU A 26 -2.72 -2.50 5.51
C GLU A 26 -2.26 -3.87 4.98
N HIS A 27 -1.46 -4.58 5.76
CA HIS A 27 -1.02 -5.92 5.42
C HIS A 27 -0.91 -6.81 6.68
N PRO A 28 -1.32 -8.09 6.65
CA PRO A 28 -1.36 -8.95 7.85
C PRO A 28 -0.01 -9.10 8.57
N CYS A 29 1.10 -9.01 7.84
CA CYS A 29 2.45 -9.12 8.40
C CYS A 29 3.04 -7.81 8.90
N LEU A 30 2.42 -6.67 8.59
CA LEU A 30 2.99 -5.35 8.76
C LEU A 30 2.03 -4.45 9.54
N LYS A 31 2.55 -3.77 10.56
CA LYS A 31 1.78 -2.82 11.36
C LYS A 31 2.34 -1.42 11.22
N LEU A 32 1.50 -0.45 10.85
CA LEU A 32 1.87 0.97 10.86
C LEU A 32 2.18 1.40 12.30
N ILE A 33 3.34 2.00 12.50
CA ILE A 33 3.80 2.51 13.80
C ILE A 33 3.61 4.02 13.88
N VAL A 34 4.11 4.73 12.87
CA VAL A 34 4.05 6.19 12.81
C VAL A 34 3.87 6.61 11.35
N SER A 35 3.06 7.63 11.14
CA SER A 35 2.97 8.41 9.91
C SER A 35 3.38 9.86 10.19
N SER A 36 4.09 10.48 9.25
CA SER A 36 4.43 11.90 9.32
C SER A 36 4.24 12.53 7.95
N GLU A 37 3.37 13.52 7.85
CA GLU A 37 3.11 14.22 6.61
C GLU A 37 4.14 15.32 6.35
N GLN A 38 4.63 15.36 5.12
CA GLN A 38 5.46 16.42 4.56
C GLN A 38 4.74 17.00 3.33
N ILE A 39 4.61 18.32 3.31
CA ILE A 39 3.96 19.04 2.20
C ILE A 39 5.05 19.73 1.35
N PRO A 40 5.49 19.13 0.24
CA PRO A 40 6.40 19.80 -0.69
C PRO A 40 5.69 20.77 -1.65
N SER A 41 4.37 20.66 -1.85
CA SER A 41 3.62 21.47 -2.81
C SER A 41 2.17 21.73 -2.37
N SER A 42 1.46 22.67 -3.02
CA SER A 42 0.06 22.96 -2.70
C SER A 42 -0.91 21.82 -3.07
N ARG A 43 -0.60 21.03 -4.11
CA ARG A 43 -1.46 19.95 -4.64
C ARG A 43 -1.16 18.57 -4.09
N PHE A 44 0.10 18.32 -3.76
CA PHE A 44 0.57 17.00 -3.31
C PHE A 44 1.28 17.12 -1.97
N SER A 45 0.93 16.22 -1.06
CA SER A 45 1.71 15.90 0.12
C SER A 45 2.31 14.51 0.01
N ARG A 46 3.23 14.19 0.91
CA ARG A 46 3.85 12.88 1.04
C ARG A 46 3.85 12.50 2.50
N VAL A 47 3.45 11.29 2.82
CA VAL A 47 3.47 10.76 4.18
C VAL A 47 4.63 9.79 4.31
N LEU A 48 5.55 10.07 5.23
CA LEU A 48 6.56 9.12 5.65
C LEU A 48 5.91 8.08 6.57
N LEU A 49 5.79 6.84 6.08
CA LEU A 49 5.25 5.71 6.82
C LEU A 49 6.39 4.92 7.43
N THR A 50 6.30 4.67 8.74
CA THR A 50 7.15 3.72 9.46
C THR A 50 6.31 2.52 9.85
N ILE A 51 6.63 1.36 9.28
CA ILE A 51 5.85 0.13 9.39
C ILE A 51 6.77 -0.96 9.94
N VAL A 52 6.30 -1.79 10.87
CA VAL A 52 7.11 -2.88 11.46
C VAL A 52 6.56 -4.24 11.06
N LYS A 53 7.45 -5.22 10.84
CA LYS A 53 7.07 -6.62 10.63
C LYS A 53 6.75 -7.28 11.97
N THR A 54 5.48 -7.59 12.19
CA THR A 54 4.97 -8.21 13.43
C THR A 54 4.67 -9.69 13.29
N VAL A 55 4.41 -10.18 12.07
CA VAL A 55 4.06 -11.58 11.80
C VAL A 55 4.99 -12.16 10.74
N SER A 56 5.31 -13.45 10.88
CA SER A 56 6.01 -14.20 9.85
C SER A 56 5.12 -14.39 8.62
N TYR A 57 5.75 -14.44 7.46
CA TYR A 57 5.05 -14.71 6.22
C TYR A 57 4.78 -16.22 6.17
N THR A 58 3.50 -16.61 6.16
CA THR A 58 3.09 -18.03 6.17
C THR A 58 2.48 -18.41 4.83
N ASP A 59 2.47 -19.70 4.51
CA ASP A 59 1.91 -20.21 3.24
C ASP A 59 0.47 -19.75 2.99
N LYS A 60 -0.34 -19.63 4.04
CA LYS A 60 -1.71 -19.11 3.95
C LYS A 60 -1.76 -17.66 3.48
N ILE A 61 -0.85 -16.83 3.99
CA ILE A 61 -0.73 -15.42 3.59
C ILE A 61 -0.22 -15.34 2.15
N ALA A 62 0.71 -16.22 1.78
CA ALA A 62 1.23 -16.32 0.42
C ALA A 62 0.15 -16.68 -0.59
N GLU A 63 -0.68 -17.67 -0.29
CA GLU A 63 -1.81 -18.06 -1.13
C GLU A 63 -2.85 -16.95 -1.26
N ALA A 64 -3.27 -16.35 -0.13
CA ALA A 64 -4.21 -15.24 -0.13
C ALA A 64 -3.73 -14.06 -0.98
N ALA A 65 -2.43 -13.78 -0.97
CA ALA A 65 -1.88 -12.69 -1.73
C ALA A 65 -1.67 -13.03 -3.21
N LYS A 66 -1.38 -14.29 -3.57
CA LYS A 66 -1.44 -14.74 -4.97
C LYS A 66 -2.82 -14.56 -5.57
N ILE A 67 -3.88 -14.88 -4.81
CA ILE A 67 -5.27 -14.66 -5.23
C ILE A 67 -5.51 -13.17 -5.46
N LYS A 68 -5.19 -12.30 -4.49
CA LYS A 68 -5.32 -10.84 -4.65
C LYS A 68 -4.53 -10.30 -5.84
N HIS A 69 -3.33 -10.81 -6.08
CA HIS A 69 -2.50 -10.41 -7.23
C HIS A 69 -3.14 -10.82 -8.56
N GLN A 70 -3.72 -12.01 -8.62
CA GLN A 70 -4.43 -12.49 -9.80
C GLN A 70 -5.69 -11.66 -10.06
N GLU A 71 -6.50 -11.39 -9.03
CA GLU A 71 -7.65 -10.49 -9.11
C GLU A 71 -7.25 -9.09 -9.59
N PHE A 72 -6.12 -8.57 -9.10
CA PHE A 72 -5.60 -7.28 -9.53
C PHE A 72 -5.23 -7.30 -11.02
N LYS A 73 -4.51 -8.32 -11.49
CA LYS A 73 -4.14 -8.47 -12.90
C LYS A 73 -5.35 -8.50 -13.83
N GLU A 74 -6.36 -9.28 -13.47
CA GLU A 74 -7.58 -9.43 -14.27
C GLU A 74 -8.38 -8.13 -14.34
N ASN A 75 -8.41 -7.37 -13.25
CA ASN A 75 -9.15 -6.10 -13.18
C ASN A 75 -8.32 -4.87 -13.54
N TYR A 76 -7.01 -5.01 -13.79
CA TYR A 76 -6.08 -3.89 -14.01
C TYR A 76 -6.55 -2.94 -15.12
N VAL A 77 -6.93 -3.50 -16.28
CA VAL A 77 -7.39 -2.71 -17.43
C VAL A 77 -8.70 -1.99 -17.11
N LYS A 78 -9.61 -2.65 -16.38
CA LYS A 78 -10.90 -2.08 -15.94
C LYS A 78 -10.73 -0.93 -14.94
N TRP A 79 -9.72 -0.99 -14.09
CA TRP A 79 -9.40 0.06 -13.12
C TRP A 79 -8.61 1.21 -13.73
N THR A 80 -7.79 0.93 -14.75
CA THR A 80 -7.00 1.95 -15.46
C THR A 80 -7.86 2.79 -16.42
N LEU A 81 -8.90 2.20 -17.01
CA LEU A 81 -9.71 2.84 -18.06
C LEU A 81 -11.03 3.47 -17.59
N ARG A 82 -11.43 3.35 -16.31
CA ARG A 82 -12.68 3.96 -15.83
C ARG A 82 -12.50 5.46 -15.54
N PRO A 83 -13.33 6.36 -16.11
CA PRO A 83 -13.39 7.74 -15.67
C PRO A 83 -13.97 7.77 -14.25
N GLN A 84 -13.16 8.25 -13.30
CA GLN A 84 -13.44 8.33 -11.87
C GLN A 84 -14.66 9.22 -11.62
N LYS A 85 -15.83 8.62 -11.47
CA LYS A 85 -17.01 9.28 -10.90
C LYS A 85 -17.41 8.48 -9.67
N SER A 86 -17.18 9.09 -8.51
CA SER A 86 -17.79 8.80 -7.20
C SER A 86 -17.45 7.51 -6.45
N GLU A 87 -16.19 7.08 -6.40
CA GLU A 87 -15.63 6.22 -5.33
C GLU A 87 -14.15 6.62 -5.13
N PRO A 88 -13.48 6.35 -3.99
CA PRO A 88 -12.12 6.83 -3.68
C PRO A 88 -11.06 6.09 -4.51
N GLY A 89 -11.17 6.16 -5.84
CA GLY A 89 -10.41 5.37 -6.79
C GLY A 89 -9.12 6.03 -7.26
N HIS A 90 -8.79 7.24 -6.79
CA HIS A 90 -7.45 7.81 -7.00
C HIS A 90 -6.39 7.21 -6.06
N CYS A 91 -6.82 6.62 -4.94
CA CYS A 91 -5.93 5.94 -3.99
C CYS A 91 -5.59 4.50 -4.42
N ALA A 92 -6.51 3.79 -5.09
CA ALA A 92 -6.38 2.35 -5.37
C ALA A 92 -5.13 1.94 -6.17
N LEU A 93 -4.72 2.72 -7.18
CA LEU A 93 -3.52 2.39 -7.97
C LEU A 93 -2.24 2.62 -7.16
N MET A 94 -2.19 3.68 -6.34
CA MET A 94 -1.05 4.00 -5.46
C MET A 94 -0.95 3.00 -4.31
N THR A 95 -2.08 2.60 -3.73
CA THR A 95 -2.19 1.54 -2.73
C THR A 95 -1.74 0.20 -3.31
N ALA A 96 -2.19 -0.16 -4.51
CA ALA A 96 -1.79 -1.41 -5.16
C ALA A 96 -0.30 -1.46 -5.48
N PHE A 97 0.29 -0.34 -5.92
CA PHE A 97 1.73 -0.26 -6.17
C PHE A 97 2.55 -0.39 -4.86
N CYS A 98 2.08 0.24 -3.78
CA CYS A 98 2.70 0.08 -2.46
C CYS A 98 2.56 -1.34 -1.90
N LEU A 99 1.39 -1.96 -2.06
CA LEU A 99 1.17 -3.36 -1.64
C LEU A 99 2.01 -4.33 -2.47
N LEU A 100 2.21 -4.09 -3.77
CA LEU A 100 3.10 -4.89 -4.60
C LEU A 100 4.56 -4.77 -4.14
N MET A 101 5.01 -3.55 -3.77
CA MET A 101 6.34 -3.35 -3.19
C MET A 101 6.49 -4.05 -1.84
N ILE A 102 5.46 -3.99 -0.98
CA ILE A 102 5.41 -4.75 0.28
C ILE A 102 5.50 -6.25 0.02
N PHE A 103 4.79 -6.74 -1.01
CA PHE A 103 4.80 -8.14 -1.39
C PHE A 103 6.20 -8.60 -1.79
N ILE A 104 6.85 -7.86 -2.69
CA ILE A 104 8.24 -8.13 -3.12
C ILE A 104 9.22 -8.11 -1.93
N LEU A 105 9.01 -7.21 -0.96
CA LEU A 105 9.86 -7.12 0.24
C LEU A 105 9.65 -8.27 1.22
N LEU A 106 8.50 -8.96 1.16
CA LEU A 106 8.14 -10.08 2.04
C LEU A 106 8.38 -11.46 1.39
N GLU A 107 8.34 -11.60 0.06
CA GLU A 107 8.31 -12.89 -0.65
C GLU A 107 9.67 -13.56 -0.94
N LYS A 108 10.80 -12.86 -0.77
CA LYS A 108 12.13 -13.48 -0.98
C LYS A 108 12.73 -14.02 0.33
N GLU A 109 12.22 -15.16 0.78
CA GLU A 109 13.02 -16.18 1.49
C GLU A 109 13.53 -17.22 0.48
#